data_AF-A0A1Y3SH83-F1
#
_entry.id   AF-A0A1Y3SH83-F1
#
_cell.length_a   1.000
_cell.length_b   1.000
_cell.length_c   1.000
_cell.angle_alpha   90.00
_cell.angle_beta   90.00
_cell.angle_gamma   90.00
#
_symmetry.space_group_name_H-M   'P 1'
#
loop_
_entity.id
_entity.type
_entity.pdbx_description
1 polymer ?
#
loop_
_entity_poly.entity_id
_entity_poly.type
_entity_poly.pdbx_seq_one_letter_code
_entity_poly.pdbx_strand_id
1 'polypeptide(L)'
;MTQDQISMADKLYEDGLNDVEIGNACGVSSNTIRSWRRRTDRPANYFGKEKNLPGEWTVYLAADDTLLAFGTTKECASALGMSCDAFYQLCSRARRGVVKKYSVYYRTAKELMEDGDSA
;
A
#
# COMPACT_ATOMS: atom_id res chain seq x y z
N MET A 1 14.19 -11.04 -13.52
CA MET A 1 13.72 -9.63 -13.50
C MET A 1 14.74 -8.81 -14.24
N THR A 2 14.32 -7.88 -15.09
CA THR A 2 15.20 -6.90 -15.73
C THR A 2 15.66 -5.86 -14.70
N GLN A 3 16.67 -5.06 -15.03
CA GLN A 3 17.14 -3.98 -14.14
C GLN A 3 16.01 -2.99 -13.81
N ASP A 4 15.15 -2.67 -14.78
CA ASP A 4 13.97 -1.80 -14.59
C ASP A 4 12.96 -2.43 -13.63
N GLN A 5 12.68 -3.73 -13.78
CA GLN A 5 11.77 -4.46 -12.87
C GLN A 5 12.32 -4.54 -11.45
N ILE A 6 13.65 -4.66 -11.29
CA ILE A 6 14.30 -4.66 -9.96
C ILE A 6 14.17 -3.29 -9.32
N SER A 7 14.50 -2.21 -10.04
CA SER A 7 14.38 -0.85 -9.51
C SER A 7 12.94 -0.50 -9.16
N MET A 8 11.97 -0.91 -9.98
CA MET A 8 10.55 -0.75 -9.67
C MET A 8 10.15 -1.56 -8.43
N ALA A 9 10.59 -2.82 -8.33
CA ALA A 9 10.28 -3.66 -7.18
C ALA A 9 10.90 -3.14 -5.88
N ASP A 10 12.11 -2.57 -5.93
CA ASP A 10 12.75 -1.92 -4.78
C ASP A 10 11.89 -0.76 -4.26
N LYS A 11 11.48 0.17 -5.14
CA LYS A 11 10.63 1.31 -4.76
C LYS A 11 9.31 0.85 -4.14
N LEU A 12 8.60 -0.04 -4.83
CA LEU A 12 7.31 -0.54 -4.34
C LEU A 12 7.44 -1.32 -3.03
N TYR A 13 8.57 -2.00 -2.82
CA TYR A 13 8.85 -2.67 -1.56
C TYR A 13 9.10 -1.67 -0.42
N GLU A 14 9.83 -0.58 -0.69
CA GLU A 14 10.03 0.53 0.25
C GLU A 14 8.70 1.24 0.58
N ASP A 15 7.79 1.34 -0.38
CA ASP A 15 6.42 1.85 -0.20
C ASP A 15 5.52 0.88 0.59
N GLY A 16 6.06 -0.25 1.05
CA GLY A 16 5.36 -1.23 1.89
C GLY A 16 4.42 -2.17 1.14
N LEU A 17 4.45 -2.20 -0.20
CA LEU A 17 3.60 -3.11 -0.98
C LEU A 17 4.02 -4.56 -0.76
N ASN A 18 3.04 -5.46 -0.82
CA ASN A 18 3.27 -6.89 -0.67
C ASN A 18 3.71 -7.55 -2.00
N ASP A 19 4.23 -8.78 -1.92
CA ASP A 19 4.75 -9.53 -3.08
C ASP A 19 3.75 -9.64 -4.25
N VAL A 20 2.43 -9.63 -3.97
CA VAL A 20 1.37 -9.68 -5.00
C VAL A 20 1.19 -8.33 -5.67
N GLU A 21 1.17 -7.25 -4.89
CA GLU A 21 1.02 -5.89 -5.42
C GLU A 21 2.25 -5.48 -6.24
N ILE A 22 3.45 -5.77 -5.73
CA ILE A 22 4.71 -5.56 -6.47
C ILE A 22 4.71 -6.40 -7.76
N GLY A 23 4.30 -7.67 -7.70
CA GLY A 23 4.27 -8.54 -8.88
C GLY A 23 3.37 -7.98 -9.99
N ASN A 24 2.16 -7.56 -9.63
CA ASN A 24 1.23 -6.97 -10.59
C ASN A 24 1.78 -5.68 -11.22
N ALA A 25 2.41 -4.81 -10.42
CA ALA A 25 2.98 -3.55 -10.89
C ALA A 25 4.23 -3.76 -11.77
N CYS A 26 5.08 -4.74 -11.45
CA CYS A 26 6.28 -5.08 -12.21
C CYS A 26 5.99 -5.99 -13.44
N GLY A 27 4.75 -6.44 -13.62
CA GLY A 27 4.38 -7.38 -14.68
C GLY A 27 5.00 -8.77 -14.50
N VAL A 28 5.24 -9.20 -13.26
CA VAL A 28 5.82 -10.51 -12.93
C VAL A 28 4.97 -11.26 -11.91
N SER A 29 5.17 -12.57 -11.78
CA SER A 29 4.44 -13.34 -10.77
C SER A 29 4.86 -12.94 -9.34
N SER A 30 3.95 -13.04 -8.38
CA SER A 30 4.28 -12.83 -6.96
C SER A 30 5.35 -13.81 -6.45
N ASN A 31 5.45 -15.01 -7.04
CA ASN A 31 6.55 -15.95 -6.77
C ASN A 31 7.91 -15.40 -7.22
N THR A 32 7.95 -14.68 -8.33
CA THR A 32 9.16 -14.02 -8.82
C THR A 32 9.62 -12.94 -7.83
N ILE A 33 8.70 -12.13 -7.31
CA ILE A 33 9.02 -11.13 -6.26
C ILE A 33 9.48 -11.82 -4.99
N ARG A 34 8.79 -12.86 -4.53
CA ARG A 34 9.20 -13.65 -3.36
C ARG A 34 10.62 -14.19 -3.50
N SER A 35 10.99 -14.70 -4.67
CA SER A 35 12.35 -15.18 -4.95
C SER A 35 13.38 -14.05 -4.96
N TRP A 36 13.07 -12.92 -5.60
CA TRP A 36 13.93 -11.72 -5.58
C TRP A 36 14.18 -11.24 -4.16
N ARG A 37 13.11 -11.06 -3.38
CA ARG A 37 13.11 -10.64 -1.99
C ARG A 37 14.00 -11.52 -1.10
N ARG A 38 13.93 -12.84 -1.29
CA ARG A 38 14.77 -13.82 -0.57
C ARG A 38 16.24 -13.79 -0.97
N ARG A 39 16.56 -13.40 -2.21
CA ARG A 39 17.95 -13.28 -2.69
C ARG A 39 18.61 -11.99 -2.24
N THR A 40 17.81 -11.00 -1.87
CA THR A 40 18.26 -9.69 -1.37
C THR A 40 18.04 -9.54 0.14
N ASP A 41 17.80 -10.64 0.86
CA ASP A 41 17.56 -10.67 2.31
C ASP A 41 16.47 -9.73 2.84
N ARG A 42 15.47 -9.44 2.00
CA ARG A 42 14.33 -8.59 2.37
C ARG A 42 13.27 -9.40 3.13
N PRO A 43 12.73 -8.94 4.27
CA PRO A 43 11.58 -9.60 4.91
C PRO A 43 10.31 -9.46 4.08
N ALA A 44 9.31 -10.32 4.28
CA ALA A 44 8.06 -10.21 3.53
C ALA A 44 7.22 -9.04 4.05
N ASN A 45 6.78 -8.16 3.14
CA ASN A 45 5.78 -7.15 3.45
C ASN A 45 4.42 -7.83 3.57
N TYR A 46 4.11 -8.30 4.77
CA TYR A 46 2.77 -8.75 5.13
C TYR A 46 2.07 -7.62 5.87
N PHE A 47 1.15 -6.95 5.19
CA PHE A 47 0.18 -6.06 5.84
C PHE A 47 -0.65 -6.74 6.95
N GLY A 48 -0.55 -8.07 7.12
CA GLY A 48 -1.20 -8.83 8.18
C GLY A 48 -0.42 -9.01 9.48
N LYS A 49 0.88 -8.63 9.56
CA LYS A 49 1.65 -8.75 10.82
C LYS A 49 2.30 -7.47 11.34
N GLU A 50 2.34 -6.40 10.55
CA GLU A 50 2.67 -5.08 11.07
C GLU A 50 1.41 -4.23 11.15
N LYS A 51 0.71 -4.37 12.28
CA LYS A 51 -0.37 -3.46 12.72
C LYS A 51 0.11 -2.01 12.94
N ASN A 52 1.36 -1.68 12.57
CA ASN A 52 2.13 -0.53 13.03
C ASN A 52 2.93 0.18 11.93
N LEU A 53 2.72 -0.07 10.63
CA LEU A 53 3.35 0.80 9.63
C LEU A 53 2.77 2.21 9.80
N PRO A 54 3.58 3.20 10.25
CA PRO A 54 3.11 4.53 10.49
C PRO A 54 2.91 5.17 9.13
N GLY A 55 1.67 5.39 8.77
CA GLY A 55 1.30 6.05 7.53
C GLY A 55 -0.18 6.36 7.52
N GLU A 56 -0.52 7.36 6.72
CA GLU A 56 -1.86 7.88 6.63
C GLU A 56 -2.52 7.37 5.35
N TRP A 57 -3.72 6.84 5.53
CA TRP A 57 -4.61 6.49 4.44
C TRP A 57 -5.43 7.72 4.07
N THR A 58 -5.67 7.87 2.78
CA THR A 58 -6.69 8.78 2.26
C THR A 58 -7.61 7.98 1.36
N VAL A 59 -8.91 7.99 1.67
CA VAL A 59 -9.93 7.24 0.94
C VAL A 59 -10.94 8.20 0.35
N TYR A 60 -11.03 8.20 -0.97
CA TYR A 60 -12.03 8.96 -1.71
C TYR A 60 -13.08 8.04 -2.31
N LEU A 61 -14.30 8.55 -2.48
CA LEU A 61 -15.28 7.96 -3.36
C LEU A 61 -14.86 8.22 -4.81
N ALA A 62 -14.67 7.17 -5.60
CA ALA A 62 -14.18 7.31 -6.98
C ALA A 62 -15.19 7.97 -7.94
N ALA A 63 -16.43 8.19 -7.50
CA ALA A 63 -17.48 8.77 -8.32
C ALA A 63 -17.38 10.29 -8.45
N ASP A 64 -16.96 10.97 -7.38
CA ASP A 64 -16.98 12.43 -7.25
C ASP A 64 -15.79 12.98 -6.45
N ASP A 65 -14.79 12.14 -6.19
CA ASP A 65 -13.61 12.45 -5.38
C ASP A 65 -13.93 12.97 -3.97
N THR A 66 -15.10 12.61 -3.42
CA THR A 66 -15.45 12.96 -2.03
C THR A 66 -14.53 12.22 -1.06
N LEU A 67 -13.87 12.97 -0.16
CA LEU A 67 -13.07 12.40 0.93
C LEU A 67 -13.98 11.69 1.94
N LEU A 68 -13.80 10.38 2.10
CA LEU A 68 -14.56 9.55 3.03
C LEU A 68 -13.83 9.30 4.35
N ALA A 69 -12.51 9.15 4.29
CA ALA A 69 -11.69 8.86 5.45
C ALA A 69 -10.24 9.29 5.24
N PHE A 70 -9.63 9.81 6.30
CA PHE A 70 -8.22 10.18 6.35
C PHE A 70 -7.61 9.79 7.71
N GLY A 71 -6.35 9.36 7.71
CA GLY A 71 -5.58 9.05 8.91
C GLY A 71 -5.13 7.59 8.98
N THR A 72 -4.88 7.10 10.17
CA THR A 72 -4.43 5.72 10.39
C THR A 72 -5.44 4.68 9.90
N THR A 73 -4.99 3.44 9.75
CA THR A 73 -5.87 2.28 9.45
C THR A 73 -7.07 2.21 10.38
N LYS A 74 -6.88 2.50 11.67
CA LYS A 74 -7.94 2.41 12.69
C LYS A 74 -8.96 3.52 12.53
N GLU A 75 -8.50 4.74 12.29
CA GLU A 75 -9.38 5.89 12.06
C GLU A 75 -10.22 5.69 10.80
N CYS A 76 -9.58 5.27 9.70
CA CYS A 76 -10.29 5.06 8.45
C CYS A 76 -11.27 3.88 8.49
N ALA A 77 -10.88 2.77 9.12
CA ALA A 77 -11.78 1.64 9.31
C ALA A 77 -13.01 2.03 10.14
N SER A 78 -12.79 2.79 11.22
CA SER A 78 -13.87 3.32 12.07
C SER A 78 -14.78 4.28 11.30
N ALA A 79 -14.22 5.21 10.52
CA ALA A 79 -14.99 6.17 9.72
C ALA A 79 -15.87 5.49 8.66
N LEU A 80 -15.39 4.39 8.08
CA LEU A 80 -16.13 3.60 7.09
C LEU A 80 -17.03 2.52 7.71
N GLY A 81 -17.08 2.42 9.05
CA GLY A 81 -17.91 1.45 9.75
C GLY A 81 -17.53 -0.02 9.52
N MET A 82 -16.24 -0.32 9.36
CA MET A 82 -15.74 -1.68 9.12
C MET A 82 -14.56 -2.06 10.02
N SER A 83 -14.19 -3.35 10.04
CA SER A 83 -13.00 -3.80 10.77
C SER A 83 -11.71 -3.36 10.07
N CYS A 84 -10.60 -3.27 10.80
CA CYS A 84 -9.29 -2.96 10.22
C CYS A 84 -8.88 -3.96 9.12
N ASP A 85 -9.21 -5.24 9.28
CA ASP A 85 -8.93 -6.27 8.27
C ASP A 85 -9.78 -6.07 7.01
N ALA A 86 -11.06 -5.74 7.17
CA ALA A 86 -11.96 -5.44 6.06
C ALA A 86 -11.51 -4.18 5.31
N PHE A 87 -11.09 -3.15 6.05
CA PHE A 87 -10.51 -1.93 5.49
C PHE A 87 -9.24 -2.25 4.69
N TYR A 88 -8.34 -3.06 5.25
CA TYR A 88 -7.13 -3.46 4.54
C TYR A 88 -7.43 -4.21 3.23
N GLN A 89 -8.36 -5.18 3.27
CA GLN A 89 -8.80 -5.89 2.07
C GLN A 89 -9.42 -4.96 1.04
N LEU A 90 -10.22 -3.97 1.48
CA LEU A 90 -10.77 -2.94 0.62
C LEU A 90 -9.65 -2.14 -0.05
N CYS A 91 -8.68 -1.64 0.70
CA CYS A 91 -7.57 -0.86 0.15
C CYS A 91 -6.73 -1.66 -0.84
N SER A 92 -6.35 -2.90 -0.52
CA SER A 92 -5.58 -3.74 -1.44
C SER A 92 -6.36 -4.05 -2.72
N ARG A 93 -7.66 -4.33 -2.61
CA ARG A 93 -8.52 -4.57 -3.78
C ARG A 93 -8.74 -3.30 -4.61
N ALA A 94 -8.85 -2.14 -3.98
CA ALA A 94 -8.99 -0.86 -4.66
C ALA A 94 -7.73 -0.50 -5.45
N ARG A 95 -6.54 -0.59 -4.84
CA ARG A 95 -5.26 -0.38 -5.54
C ARG A 95 -5.03 -1.34 -6.71
N ARG A 96 -5.50 -2.58 -6.58
CA ARG A 96 -5.45 -3.57 -7.67
C ARG A 96 -6.49 -3.33 -8.77
N GLY A 97 -7.33 -2.30 -8.65
CA GLY A 97 -8.42 -2.00 -9.59
C GLY A 97 -9.59 -2.99 -9.55
N VAL A 98 -9.63 -3.89 -8.55
CA VAL A 98 -10.70 -4.87 -8.37
C VAL A 98 -11.96 -4.17 -7.83
N VAL A 99 -11.77 -3.22 -6.92
CA VAL A 99 -12.85 -2.39 -6.38
C VAL A 99 -12.67 -0.98 -6.94
N LYS A 100 -13.54 -0.59 -7.86
CA LYS A 100 -13.51 0.73 -8.51
C LYS A 100 -14.34 1.80 -7.80
N LYS A 101 -14.99 1.43 -6.69
CA LYS A 101 -15.82 2.35 -5.89
C LYS A 101 -14.98 3.37 -5.12
N TYR A 102 -13.74 3.01 -4.78
CA TYR A 102 -12.87 3.81 -3.92
C TYR A 102 -11.54 4.08 -4.60
N SER A 103 -11.06 5.31 -4.47
CA SER A 103 -9.68 5.69 -4.77
C SER A 103 -8.94 5.79 -3.43
N VAL A 104 -7.90 4.98 -3.26
CA VAL A 104 -7.17 4.88 -1.99
C VAL A 104 -5.71 5.24 -2.18
N TYR A 105 -5.21 6.09 -1.29
CA TYR A 105 -3.82 6.51 -1.24
C TYR A 105 -3.26 6.18 0.14
N TYR A 106 -2.01 5.76 0.17
CA TYR A 106 -1.28 5.52 1.41
C TYR A 106 -0.03 6.37 1.37
N ARG A 107 0.18 7.17 2.40
CA ARG A 107 1.38 7.97 2.59
C ARG A 107 2.17 7.39 3.76
N THR A 108 3.41 7.01 3.51
CA THR A 108 4.31 6.48 4.54
C THR A 108 4.75 7.60 5.49
N ALA A 109 5.16 7.24 6.72
CA ALA A 109 5.72 8.21 7.66
C ALA A 109 6.97 8.91 7.12
N LYS A 110 7.72 8.26 6.22
CA LYS A 110 8.88 8.89 5.57
C LYS A 110 8.46 10.07 4.70
N GLU A 111 7.43 9.89 3.89
CA GLU A 111 6.86 10.97 3.06
C GLU A 111 6.21 12.07 3.90
N LEU A 112 5.64 11.73 5.06
CA LEU A 112 5.10 12.72 6.01
C LEU A 112 6.20 13.56 6.70
N MET A 113 7.40 13.00 6.87
CA MET A 113 8.53 13.71 7.49
C MET A 113 9.26 14.64 6.51
N GLU A 114 9.24 14.34 5.20
CA GLU A 114 9.87 15.18 4.17
C GLU A 114 9.05 16.45 3.85
N ASP A 115 7.73 16.44 4.06
CA ASP A 115 6.85 17.61 3.91
C ASP A 115 6.98 18.64 5.08
N GLY A 116 7.81 18.35 6.09
CA GLY A 116 7.92 19.12 7.34
C GLY A 116 9.08 20.12 7.45
N ASP A 117 9.99 20.20 6.47
CA ASP A 117 11.20 21.05 6.52
C ASP A 117 11.10 22.30 5.62
N SER A 118 9.96 22.98 5.65
CA SER A 118 9.78 24.32 5.08
C SER A 118 8.81 25.14 5.89
N ALA A 119 9.25 25.60 7.07
CA ALA A 119 8.74 26.78 7.75
C ALA A 119 9.80 27.37 8.68
#